data_AF-A0A1G0HVA3-F1
#
_entry.id   AF-A0A1G0HVA3-F1
#
_cell.length_a   1.000
_cell.length_b   1.000
_cell.length_c   1.000
_cell.angle_alpha   90.00
_cell.angle_beta   90.00
_cell.angle_gamma   90.00
#
_symmetry.space_group_name_H-M   'P 1'
#
loop_
_entity.id
_entity.type
_entity.pdbx_description
1 polymer ?
#
loop_
_entity_poly.entity_id
_entity_poly.type
_entity_poly.pdbx_seq_one_letter_code
_entity_poly.pdbx_strand_id
1 'polypeptide(L)'
;MNNNHLLAGVYYLVEGFKLIAKPGLRRFVIIPLIVNILLFAGLFFILRYYLVGLNHWFIQWLPAWLHWLSVILWALFVISFFLMFVSIFVTVTNIIASPFNSVLAEKVEFYLTGIMPEQRSLFENIKDIPHVLGRQLSIIIYYLPRAVLFLILFFIPVIQVLAAVAWFLFNAWFMTLTYLDYPTDNHRLSWREVHAWLKAKRWVGMGFGVSVLLTSMIPFLNLLIVPAAVAAATKLWVEENK
;
A
#
# COMPACT_ATOMS: atom_id res chain seq x y z
N MET A 1 -0.20 14.19 -27.89
CA MET A 1 0.60 14.82 -26.81
C MET A 1 1.92 14.08 -26.74
N ASN A 2 2.99 14.64 -27.32
CA ASN A 2 4.31 14.01 -27.38
C ASN A 2 5.30 14.82 -26.53
N ASN A 3 6.17 14.14 -25.78
CA ASN A 3 7.43 14.60 -25.17
C ASN A 3 7.56 14.78 -23.64
N ASN A 4 6.63 14.33 -22.78
CA ASN A 4 6.97 14.20 -21.34
C ASN A 4 6.26 13.02 -20.66
N HIS A 5 6.67 11.79 -21.02
CA HIS A 5 6.11 10.56 -20.43
C HIS A 5 6.29 10.49 -18.89
N LEU A 6 7.34 11.09 -18.32
CA LEU A 6 7.52 11.14 -16.87
C LEU A 6 6.59 12.16 -16.19
N LEU A 7 6.38 13.34 -16.79
CA LEU A 7 5.42 14.33 -16.25
C LEU A 7 3.98 13.86 -16.41
N ALA A 8 3.69 13.00 -17.39
CA ALA A 8 2.40 12.34 -17.50
C ALA A 8 2.07 11.53 -16.23
N GLY A 9 3.07 10.89 -15.61
CA GLY A 9 2.89 10.18 -14.35
C GLY A 9 2.46 11.08 -13.19
N VAL A 10 3.06 12.27 -13.07
CA VAL A 10 2.66 13.29 -12.08
C VAL A 10 1.23 13.77 -12.35
N TYR A 11 0.91 13.99 -13.63
CA TYR A 11 -0.44 14.38 -14.06
C TYR A 11 -1.49 13.36 -13.62
N TYR A 12 -1.26 12.06 -13.81
CA TYR A 12 -2.19 11.02 -13.35
C TYR A 12 -2.42 11.07 -11.84
N LEU A 13 -1.38 11.26 -11.05
CA LEU A 13 -1.54 11.34 -9.59
C LEU A 13 -2.36 12.57 -9.16
N VAL A 14 -2.07 13.75 -9.74
CA VAL A 14 -2.85 14.98 -9.48
C VAL A 14 -4.32 14.80 -9.87
N GLU A 15 -4.57 14.16 -11.01
CA GLU A 15 -5.91 13.83 -11.46
C GLU A 15 -6.60 12.81 -10.54
N GLY A 16 -5.86 11.84 -9.99
CA GLY A 16 -6.34 10.94 -8.95
C GLY A 16 -6.85 11.67 -7.72
N PHE A 17 -6.10 12.66 -7.23
CA PHE A 17 -6.54 13.54 -6.12
C PHE A 17 -7.83 14.31 -6.47
N LYS A 18 -7.97 14.80 -7.70
CA LYS A 18 -9.19 15.47 -8.15
C LYS A 18 -10.37 14.50 -8.25
N LEU A 19 -10.14 13.27 -8.71
CA LEU A 19 -11.18 12.24 -8.85
C LEU A 19 -11.75 11.84 -7.49
N ILE A 20 -10.90 11.59 -6.50
CA ILE A 20 -11.38 11.19 -5.16
C ILE A 20 -12.16 12.30 -4.45
N ALA A 21 -11.99 13.56 -4.85
CA ALA A 21 -12.75 14.69 -4.33
C ALA A 21 -14.16 14.82 -4.96
N LYS A 22 -14.45 14.11 -6.07
CA LYS A 22 -15.74 14.21 -6.76
C LYS A 22 -16.89 13.64 -5.92
N PRO A 23 -18.09 14.23 -5.99
CA PRO A 23 -19.27 13.67 -5.34
C PRO A 23 -19.56 12.26 -5.91
N GLY A 24 -19.91 11.32 -5.03
CA GLY A 24 -20.11 9.90 -5.38
C GLY A 24 -18.86 9.02 -5.18
N LEU A 25 -17.66 9.55 -5.44
CA LEU A 25 -16.39 8.83 -5.21
C LEU A 25 -15.85 9.07 -3.79
N ARG A 26 -16.00 10.27 -3.25
CA ARG A 26 -15.48 10.66 -1.91
C ARG A 26 -15.87 9.71 -0.77
N ARG A 27 -17.05 9.05 -0.85
CA ARG A 27 -17.51 8.12 0.20
C ARG A 27 -16.60 6.90 0.33
N PHE A 28 -16.03 6.41 -0.76
CA PHE A 28 -15.14 5.25 -0.76
C PHE A 28 -13.76 5.58 -0.19
N VAL A 29 -13.44 6.87 -0.02
CA VAL A 29 -12.24 7.36 0.67
C VAL A 29 -12.52 7.63 2.14
N ILE A 30 -13.63 8.28 2.43
CA ILE A 30 -13.99 8.71 3.80
C ILE A 30 -14.35 7.51 4.68
N ILE A 31 -15.06 6.51 4.16
CA ILE A 31 -15.50 5.36 4.97
C ILE A 31 -14.30 4.57 5.52
N PRO A 32 -13.31 4.11 4.73
CA PRO A 32 -12.11 3.46 5.25
C PRO A 32 -11.36 4.32 6.26
N LEU A 33 -11.26 5.63 6.00
CA LEU A 33 -10.56 6.56 6.89
C LEU A 33 -11.25 6.64 8.25
N ILE A 34 -12.58 6.77 8.29
CA ILE A 34 -13.36 6.77 9.53
C ILE A 34 -13.19 5.45 10.27
N VAL A 35 -13.29 4.32 9.56
CA VAL A 35 -13.11 2.99 10.17
C VAL A 35 -11.72 2.87 10.78
N ASN A 36 -10.67 3.34 10.11
CA ASN A 36 -9.31 3.34 10.64
C ASN A 36 -9.15 4.22 11.88
N ILE A 37 -9.78 5.41 11.89
CA ILE A 37 -9.75 6.30 13.05
C ILE A 37 -10.45 5.65 14.26
N LEU A 38 -11.62 5.03 14.04
CA LEU A 38 -12.35 4.32 15.09
C LEU A 38 -11.57 3.11 15.61
N LEU A 39 -10.97 2.35 14.70
CA LEU A 39 -10.14 1.19 15.03
C LEU A 39 -8.90 1.62 15.83
N PHE A 40 -8.22 2.69 15.40
CA PHE A 40 -7.08 3.25 16.12
C PHE A 40 -7.47 3.72 17.52
N ALA A 41 -8.57 4.47 17.65
CA ALA A 41 -9.07 4.92 18.94
C ALA A 41 -9.38 3.73 19.86
N GLY A 42 -10.11 2.72 19.35
CA GLY A 42 -10.46 1.51 20.11
C GLY A 42 -9.23 0.74 20.57
N LEU A 43 -8.28 0.48 19.67
CA LEU A 43 -7.02 -0.20 20.02
C LEU A 43 -6.19 0.63 21.01
N PHE A 44 -6.18 1.95 20.91
CA PHE A 44 -5.45 2.82 21.84
C PHE A 44 -6.00 2.72 23.27
N PHE A 45 -7.32 2.67 23.45
CA PHE A 45 -7.93 2.47 24.77
C PHE A 45 -7.58 1.09 25.36
N ILE A 46 -7.61 0.04 24.53
CA ILE A 46 -7.17 -1.31 24.91
C ILE A 46 -5.70 -1.29 25.32
N LEU A 47 -4.84 -0.66 24.51
CA LEU A 47 -3.41 -0.56 24.75
C LEU A 47 -3.10 0.08 26.10
N ARG A 48 -3.75 1.20 26.40
CA ARG A 48 -3.62 1.92 27.67
C ARG A 48 -3.96 1.02 28.86
N TYR A 49 -5.00 0.20 28.76
CA TYR A 49 -5.42 -0.68 29.84
C TYR A 49 -4.36 -1.76 30.14
N TYR A 50 -3.84 -2.42 29.11
CA TYR A 50 -2.87 -3.51 29.27
C TYR A 50 -1.46 -3.03 29.63
N LEU A 51 -1.02 -1.88 29.09
CA LEU A 51 0.33 -1.35 29.36
C LEU A 51 0.55 -0.98 30.83
N VAL A 52 -0.48 -0.47 31.52
CA VAL A 52 -0.39 -0.11 32.94
C VAL A 52 -0.26 -1.36 33.82
N GLY A 53 -0.94 -2.46 33.47
CA GLY A 53 -0.88 -3.72 34.23
C GLY A 53 0.43 -4.50 34.05
N LEU A 54 1.03 -4.45 32.85
CA LEU A 54 2.25 -5.20 32.52
C LEU A 54 3.52 -4.69 33.25
N ASN A 55 3.58 -3.39 33.57
CA ASN A 55 4.74 -2.78 34.23
C ASN A 55 4.99 -3.36 35.63
N HIS A 56 3.92 -3.63 36.39
CA HIS A 56 4.03 -4.15 37.75
C HIS A 56 4.34 -5.66 37.79
N TRP A 57 3.92 -6.41 36.79
CA TRP A 57 4.18 -7.85 36.70
C TRP A 57 5.66 -8.14 36.39
N PHE A 58 6.32 -7.31 35.57
CA PHE A 58 7.68 -7.57 35.10
C PHE A 58 8.77 -7.39 36.19
N ILE A 59 8.57 -6.49 37.16
CA ILE A 59 9.54 -6.18 38.21
C ILE A 59 9.64 -7.30 39.26
N GLN A 60 8.56 -8.06 39.48
CA GLN A 60 8.51 -9.08 40.54
C GLN A 60 9.33 -10.35 40.25
N TRP A 61 9.82 -10.52 39.02
CA TRP A 61 10.55 -11.72 38.59
C TRP A 61 12.07 -11.56 38.57
N LEU A 62 12.59 -10.35 38.84
CA LEU A 62 14.03 -10.08 38.83
C LEU A 62 14.62 -10.06 40.25
N PRO A 63 15.74 -10.77 40.51
CA PRO A 63 16.51 -10.61 41.74
C PRO A 63 17.06 -9.19 41.88
N ALA A 64 17.26 -8.72 43.12
CA ALA A 64 17.69 -7.34 43.42
C ALA A 64 18.97 -6.88 42.68
N TRP A 65 19.94 -7.77 42.48
CA TRP A 65 21.20 -7.45 41.78
C TRP A 65 21.04 -7.24 40.27
N LEU A 66 19.92 -7.69 39.68
CA LEU A 66 19.56 -7.50 38.27
C LEU A 66 18.63 -6.31 38.04
N HIS A 67 18.26 -5.54 39.08
CA HIS A 67 17.30 -4.43 38.91
C HIS A 67 17.73 -3.39 37.87
N TRP A 68 19.04 -3.17 37.65
CA TRP A 68 19.51 -2.27 36.59
C TRP A 68 19.12 -2.75 35.17
N LEU A 69 18.99 -4.07 34.96
CA LEU A 69 18.59 -4.68 33.70
C LEU A 69 17.08 -4.51 33.44
N SER A 70 16.28 -4.33 34.49
CA SER A 70 14.82 -4.16 34.37
C SER A 70 14.44 -2.97 33.48
N VAL A 71 15.20 -1.86 33.57
CA VAL A 71 14.96 -0.66 32.75
C VAL A 71 15.20 -0.95 31.26
N ILE A 72 16.28 -1.68 30.94
CA ILE A 72 16.63 -2.05 29.57
C ILE A 72 15.59 -3.02 29.00
N LEU A 73 15.23 -4.06 29.76
CA LEU A 73 14.22 -5.04 29.34
C LEU A 73 12.85 -4.42 29.17
N TRP A 74 12.47 -3.48 30.05
CA TRP A 74 11.23 -2.74 29.92
C TRP A 74 11.21 -1.85 28.67
N ALA A 75 12.30 -1.13 28.40
CA ALA A 75 12.43 -0.34 27.17
C ALA A 75 12.33 -1.22 25.91
N LEU A 76 13.03 -2.36 25.90
CA LEU A 76 12.97 -3.33 24.80
C LEU A 76 11.55 -3.89 24.62
N PHE A 77 10.87 -4.21 25.73
CA PHE A 77 9.49 -4.69 25.73
C PHE A 77 8.55 -3.65 25.13
N VAL A 78 8.61 -2.40 25.59
CA VAL A 78 7.77 -1.30 25.09
C VAL A 78 8.01 -1.07 23.60
N ILE A 79 9.27 -1.03 23.15
CA ILE A 79 9.60 -0.86 21.72
C ILE A 79 9.06 -2.04 20.90
N SER A 80 9.34 -3.28 21.33
CA SER A 80 8.90 -4.47 20.60
C SER A 80 7.38 -4.58 20.53
N PHE A 81 6.71 -4.30 21.64
CA PHE A 81 5.26 -4.29 21.73
C PHE A 81 4.66 -3.19 20.85
N PHE A 82 5.24 -1.99 20.86
CA PHE A 82 4.80 -0.90 19.98
C PHE A 82 4.99 -1.24 18.51
N LEU A 83 6.13 -1.83 18.13
CA LEU A 83 6.38 -2.30 16.76
C LEU A 83 5.37 -3.38 16.34
N MET A 84 5.10 -4.36 17.20
CA MET A 84 4.10 -5.39 16.95
C MET A 84 2.70 -4.78 16.80
N PHE A 85 2.34 -3.86 17.69
CA PHE A 85 1.06 -3.15 17.67
C PHE A 85 0.87 -2.36 16.37
N VAL A 86 1.85 -1.55 15.98
CA VAL A 86 1.83 -0.80 14.72
C VAL A 86 1.73 -1.75 13.52
N SER A 87 2.46 -2.87 13.54
CA SER A 87 2.43 -3.86 12.45
C SER A 87 1.06 -4.51 12.30
N ILE A 88 0.42 -4.92 13.41
CA ILE A 88 -0.93 -5.49 13.40
C ILE A 88 -1.93 -4.43 12.93
N PHE A 89 -1.85 -3.21 13.48
CA PHE A 89 -2.73 -2.11 13.09
C PHE A 89 -2.66 -1.83 11.58
N VAL A 90 -1.46 -1.66 11.03
CA VAL A 90 -1.25 -1.42 9.59
C VAL A 90 -1.80 -2.59 8.76
N THR A 91 -1.55 -3.83 9.18
CA THR A 91 -2.04 -5.02 8.48
C THR A 91 -3.56 -5.06 8.43
N VAL A 92 -4.22 -4.86 9.58
CA VAL A 92 -5.69 -4.86 9.68
C VAL A 92 -6.30 -3.71 8.89
N THR A 93 -5.75 -2.50 9.01
CA THR A 93 -6.17 -1.34 8.22
C THR A 93 -6.07 -1.60 6.72
N ASN A 94 -4.98 -2.20 6.25
CA ASN A 94 -4.82 -2.52 4.83
C ASN A 94 -5.82 -3.58 4.35
N ILE A 95 -6.07 -4.62 5.16
CA ILE A 95 -7.08 -5.65 4.86
C ILE A 95 -8.47 -5.01 4.74
N ILE A 96 -8.84 -4.13 5.67
CA ILE A 96 -10.12 -3.43 5.67
C ILE A 96 -10.23 -2.47 4.48
N ALA A 97 -9.16 -1.74 4.14
CA ALA A 97 -9.17 -0.75 3.05
C ALA A 97 -9.17 -1.39 1.65
N SER A 98 -8.58 -2.58 1.50
CA SER A 98 -8.49 -3.30 0.22
C SER A 98 -9.81 -3.41 -0.57
N PRO A 99 -10.94 -3.88 0.01
CA PRO A 99 -12.21 -3.95 -0.72
C PRO A 99 -12.74 -2.58 -1.14
N PHE A 100 -12.55 -1.53 -0.33
CA PHE A 100 -12.96 -0.19 -0.71
C PHE A 100 -12.12 0.37 -1.85
N ASN A 101 -10.83 0.03 -1.91
CA ASN A 101 -9.96 0.43 -3.00
C ASN A 101 -10.34 -0.29 -4.31
N SER A 102 -10.68 -1.58 -4.26
CA SER A 102 -11.18 -2.31 -5.44
C SER A 102 -12.50 -1.69 -5.97
N VAL A 103 -13.46 -1.42 -5.09
CA VAL A 103 -14.73 -0.75 -5.47
C VAL A 103 -14.49 0.68 -5.93
N LEU A 104 -13.56 1.42 -5.33
CA LEU A 104 -13.19 2.75 -5.77
C LEU A 104 -12.67 2.72 -7.21
N ALA A 105 -11.81 1.75 -7.56
CA ALA A 105 -11.31 1.57 -8.92
C ALA A 105 -12.47 1.33 -9.91
N GLU A 106 -13.41 0.44 -9.60
CA GLU A 106 -14.60 0.20 -10.45
C GLU A 106 -15.44 1.47 -10.66
N LYS A 107 -15.65 2.25 -9.59
CA LYS A 107 -16.46 3.48 -9.66
C LYS A 107 -15.74 4.61 -10.38
N VAL A 108 -14.42 4.70 -10.24
CA VAL A 108 -13.60 5.65 -11.02
C VAL A 108 -13.65 5.28 -12.50
N GLU A 109 -13.54 3.99 -12.82
CA GLU A 109 -13.64 3.52 -14.20
C GLU A 109 -15.00 3.81 -14.81
N PHE A 110 -16.08 3.50 -14.10
CA PHE A 110 -17.44 3.86 -14.51
C PHE A 110 -17.59 5.37 -14.73
N TYR A 111 -17.01 6.18 -13.84
CA TYR A 111 -17.04 7.65 -13.96
C TYR A 111 -16.32 8.15 -15.21
N LEU A 112 -15.25 7.47 -15.64
CA LEU A 112 -14.45 7.85 -16.81
C LEU A 112 -14.98 7.30 -18.13
N THR A 113 -15.57 6.12 -18.13
CA THR A 113 -15.99 5.40 -19.35
C THR A 113 -17.50 5.43 -19.58
N GLY A 114 -18.30 5.60 -18.53
CA GLY A 114 -19.76 5.43 -18.57
C GLY A 114 -20.23 3.97 -18.65
N ILE A 115 -19.32 3.00 -18.67
CA ILE A 115 -19.64 1.57 -18.82
C ILE A 115 -19.76 0.94 -17.43
N MET A 116 -20.94 0.39 -17.10
CA MET A 116 -21.12 -0.24 -15.80
C MET A 116 -20.21 -1.46 -15.64
N PRO A 117 -19.53 -1.62 -14.49
CA PRO A 117 -18.81 -2.83 -14.17
C PRO A 117 -19.78 -4.02 -14.13
N GLU A 118 -19.34 -5.18 -14.60
CA GLU A 118 -20.12 -6.42 -14.50
C GLU A 118 -20.46 -6.72 -13.04
N GLN A 119 -21.75 -6.91 -12.73
CA GLN A 119 -22.18 -7.29 -11.39
C GLN A 119 -21.89 -8.77 -11.15
N ARG A 120 -21.07 -9.08 -10.14
CA ARG A 120 -20.70 -10.45 -9.80
C ARG A 120 -21.68 -11.10 -8.82
N SER A 121 -21.92 -12.39 -9.01
CA SER A 121 -22.66 -13.24 -8.08
C SER A 121 -21.77 -13.67 -6.90
N LEU A 122 -22.36 -13.94 -5.72
CA LEU A 122 -21.66 -14.47 -4.54
C LEU A 122 -20.87 -15.75 -4.85
N PHE A 123 -21.39 -16.58 -5.77
CA PHE A 123 -20.72 -17.82 -6.19
C PHE A 123 -19.45 -17.57 -7.01
N GLU A 124 -19.43 -16.51 -7.82
CA GLU A 124 -18.26 -16.12 -8.61
C GLU A 124 -17.13 -15.60 -7.71
N ASN A 125 -17.47 -14.90 -6.61
CA ASN A 125 -16.50 -14.43 -5.64
C ASN A 125 -15.75 -15.59 -4.94
N ILE A 126 -16.42 -16.71 -4.65
CA ILE A 126 -15.79 -17.88 -4.04
C ILE A 126 -14.87 -18.57 -5.04
N LYS A 127 -15.30 -18.70 -6.31
CA LYS A 127 -14.49 -19.29 -7.38
C LYS A 127 -13.23 -18.47 -7.69
N ASP A 128 -13.22 -17.19 -7.36
CA ASP A 128 -12.09 -16.28 -7.55
C ASP A 128 -11.01 -16.36 -6.46
N ILE A 129 -11.26 -17.04 -5.32
CA ILE A 129 -10.29 -17.16 -4.22
C ILE A 129 -8.91 -17.66 -4.71
N PRO A 130 -8.80 -18.73 -5.52
CA PRO A 130 -7.50 -19.20 -6.00
C PRO A 130 -6.76 -18.20 -6.89
N HIS A 131 -7.51 -17.42 -7.70
CA HIS A 131 -6.95 -16.37 -8.55
C HIS A 131 -6.36 -15.25 -7.69
N VAL A 132 -7.12 -14.76 -6.71
CA VAL A 132 -6.66 -13.71 -5.78
C VAL A 132 -5.43 -14.18 -5.00
N LEU A 133 -5.43 -15.40 -4.47
CA LEU A 133 -4.28 -15.95 -3.75
C LEU A 133 -3.05 -16.13 -4.65
N GLY A 134 -3.23 -16.64 -5.87
CA GLY A 134 -2.15 -16.80 -6.85
C GLY A 134 -1.55 -15.45 -7.27
N ARG A 135 -2.39 -14.40 -7.37
CA ARG A 135 -1.96 -13.03 -7.64
C ARG A 135 -1.13 -12.46 -6.50
N GLN A 136 -1.60 -12.58 -5.26
CA GLN A 136 -0.85 -12.13 -4.08
C GLN A 136 0.50 -12.86 -3.95
N LEU A 137 0.52 -14.17 -4.20
CA LEU A 137 1.77 -14.94 -4.20
C LEU A 137 2.72 -14.48 -5.31
N SER A 138 2.20 -14.15 -6.49
CA SER A 138 3.00 -13.62 -7.61
C SER A 138 3.64 -12.28 -7.28
N ILE A 139 2.93 -11.40 -6.56
CA ILE A 139 3.47 -10.12 -6.05
C ILE A 139 4.63 -10.39 -5.08
N ILE A 140 4.46 -11.31 -4.13
CA ILE A 140 5.49 -11.68 -3.15
C ILE A 140 6.72 -12.26 -3.85
N ILE A 141 6.54 -13.23 -4.74
CA ILE A 141 7.62 -13.87 -5.50
C ILE A 141 8.32 -12.85 -6.43
N TYR A 142 7.60 -11.83 -6.90
CA TYR A 142 8.21 -10.76 -7.67
C TYR A 142 9.06 -9.82 -6.79
N TYR A 143 8.54 -9.41 -5.63
CA TYR A 143 9.19 -8.42 -4.78
C TYR A 143 10.36 -9.00 -3.97
N LEU A 144 10.15 -10.12 -3.29
CA LEU A 144 11.06 -10.62 -2.26
C LEU A 144 12.49 -10.93 -2.78
N PRO A 145 12.69 -11.64 -3.91
CA PRO A 145 14.04 -11.91 -4.41
C PRO A 145 14.81 -10.64 -4.78
N ARG A 146 14.10 -9.62 -5.29
CA ARG A 146 14.69 -8.32 -5.67
C ARG A 146 15.03 -7.51 -4.42
N ALA A 147 14.17 -7.52 -3.40
CA ALA A 147 14.46 -6.93 -2.11
C ALA A 147 15.70 -7.55 -1.44
N VAL A 148 15.83 -8.88 -1.47
CA VAL A 148 17.02 -9.59 -0.97
C VAL A 148 18.26 -9.22 -1.78
N LEU A 149 18.17 -9.11 -3.10
CA LEU A 149 19.29 -8.67 -3.94
C LEU A 149 19.76 -7.27 -3.55
N PHE A 150 18.85 -6.29 -3.42
CA PHE A 150 19.21 -4.94 -3.01
C PHE A 150 19.77 -4.89 -1.59
N LEU A 151 19.24 -5.69 -0.67
CA LEU A 151 19.78 -5.84 0.68
C LEU A 151 21.26 -6.28 0.62
N ILE A 152 21.59 -7.29 -0.19
CA ILE A 152 22.98 -7.74 -0.37
C ILE A 152 23.84 -6.62 -0.97
N LEU A 153 23.35 -5.89 -1.97
CA LEU A 153 24.08 -4.79 -2.62
C LEU A 153 24.39 -3.64 -1.64
N PHE A 154 23.55 -3.40 -0.63
CA PHE A 154 23.81 -2.39 0.40
C PHE A 154 25.02 -2.72 1.30
N PHE A 155 25.42 -3.99 1.39
CA PHE A 155 26.62 -4.39 2.16
C PHE A 155 27.93 -4.20 1.38
N ILE A 156 27.87 -3.86 0.09
CA ILE A 156 29.08 -3.66 -0.74
C ILE A 156 29.43 -2.16 -0.75
N PRO A 157 30.59 -1.77 -0.17
CA PRO A 157 31.05 -0.37 -0.19
C PRO A 157 31.18 0.15 -1.62
N VAL A 158 31.04 1.46 -1.83
CA VAL A 158 31.01 2.14 -3.15
C VAL A 158 29.75 1.85 -3.98
N ILE A 159 29.29 0.60 -4.07
CA ILE A 159 28.07 0.23 -4.82
C ILE A 159 26.79 0.70 -4.08
N GLN A 160 26.84 0.85 -2.76
CA GLN A 160 25.71 1.27 -1.92
C GLN A 160 24.92 2.50 -2.44
N VAL A 161 25.61 3.47 -3.05
CA VAL A 161 24.96 4.69 -3.58
C VAL A 161 24.14 4.37 -4.82
N LEU A 162 24.70 3.58 -5.73
CA LEU A 162 23.98 3.10 -6.92
C LEU A 162 22.84 2.16 -6.53
N ALA A 163 23.06 1.31 -5.51
CA ALA A 163 22.03 0.44 -4.95
C ALA A 163 20.85 1.23 -4.36
N ALA A 164 21.11 2.35 -3.68
CA ALA A 164 20.06 3.23 -3.15
C ALA A 164 19.18 3.82 -4.27
N VAL A 165 19.80 4.31 -5.35
CA VAL A 165 19.05 4.85 -6.51
C VAL A 165 18.25 3.75 -7.19
N ALA A 166 18.86 2.58 -7.44
CA ALA A 166 18.19 1.45 -8.07
C ALA A 166 17.05 0.90 -7.19
N TRP A 167 17.23 0.88 -5.87
CA TRP A 167 16.19 0.51 -4.89
C TRP A 167 14.99 1.47 -4.95
N PHE A 168 15.25 2.78 -5.01
CA PHE A 168 14.20 3.78 -5.15
C PHE A 168 13.42 3.59 -6.46
N LEU A 169 14.13 3.42 -7.58
CA LEU A 169 13.51 3.18 -8.89
C LEU A 169 12.71 1.86 -8.93
N PHE A 170 13.22 0.81 -8.28
CA PHE A 170 12.50 -0.44 -8.13
C PHE A 170 11.22 -0.27 -7.31
N ASN A 171 11.26 0.47 -6.21
CA ASN A 171 10.06 0.76 -5.42
C ASN A 171 9.06 1.62 -6.20
N ALA A 172 9.52 2.58 -7.01
CA ALA A 172 8.62 3.37 -7.86
C ALA A 172 7.89 2.47 -8.87
N TRP A 173 8.64 1.60 -9.54
CA TRP A 173 8.07 0.59 -10.43
C TRP A 173 7.07 -0.32 -9.70
N PHE A 174 7.44 -0.79 -8.51
CA PHE A 174 6.60 -1.66 -7.71
C PHE A 174 5.30 -0.98 -7.26
N MET A 175 5.35 0.27 -6.79
CA MET A 175 4.16 1.06 -6.45
C MET A 175 3.20 1.14 -7.62
N THR A 176 3.72 1.34 -8.84
CA THR A 176 2.87 1.37 -10.04
C THR A 176 2.15 0.05 -10.26
N LEU A 177 2.86 -1.08 -10.14
CA LEU A 177 2.25 -2.41 -10.21
C LEU A 177 1.20 -2.61 -9.12
N THR A 178 1.50 -2.20 -7.88
CA THR A 178 0.60 -2.34 -6.73
C THR A 178 -0.71 -1.60 -6.94
N TYR A 179 -0.69 -0.38 -7.48
CA TYR A 179 -1.92 0.38 -7.69
C TYR A 179 -2.63 0.05 -9.00
N LEU A 180 -1.91 -0.35 -10.06
CA LEU A 180 -2.51 -0.93 -11.28
C LEU A 180 -3.20 -2.27 -11.00
N ASP A 181 -2.85 -2.93 -9.90
CA ASP A 181 -3.44 -4.20 -9.50
C ASP A 181 -4.97 -4.09 -9.40
N TYR A 182 -5.49 -3.00 -8.82
CA TYR A 182 -6.92 -2.80 -8.62
C TYR A 182 -7.74 -2.79 -9.92
N PRO A 183 -7.51 -1.87 -10.89
CA PRO A 183 -8.27 -1.88 -12.14
C PRO A 183 -8.03 -3.14 -12.98
N THR A 184 -6.82 -3.70 -12.96
CA THR A 184 -6.50 -4.89 -13.77
C THR A 184 -7.03 -6.20 -13.18
N ASP A 185 -7.19 -6.28 -11.86
CA ASP A 185 -7.83 -7.41 -11.19
C ASP A 185 -9.34 -7.42 -11.37
N ASN A 186 -9.95 -6.23 -11.42
CA ASN A 186 -11.36 -6.09 -11.81
C ASN A 186 -11.63 -6.69 -13.20
N HIS A 187 -10.64 -6.62 -14.11
CA HIS A 187 -10.65 -7.23 -15.45
C HIS A 187 -10.03 -8.64 -15.52
N ARG A 188 -9.60 -9.21 -14.39
CA ARG A 188 -8.99 -10.56 -14.30
C ARG A 188 -7.74 -10.75 -15.16
N LEU A 189 -7.01 -9.68 -15.46
CA LEU A 189 -5.73 -9.81 -16.14
C LEU A 189 -4.75 -10.57 -15.23
N SER A 190 -4.04 -11.54 -15.80
CA SER A 190 -2.99 -12.27 -15.12
C SER A 190 -1.82 -11.34 -14.77
N TRP A 191 -1.10 -11.67 -13.72
CA TRP A 191 0.09 -10.91 -13.31
C TRP A 191 1.11 -10.72 -14.45
N ARG A 192 1.23 -11.71 -15.35
CA ARG A 192 2.10 -11.64 -16.52
C ARG A 192 1.64 -10.58 -17.52
N GLU A 193 0.34 -10.48 -17.77
CA GLU A 193 -0.25 -9.48 -18.67
C GLU A 193 -0.08 -8.08 -18.11
N VAL A 194 -0.35 -7.88 -16.81
CA VAL A 194 -0.14 -6.59 -16.12
C VAL A 194 1.32 -6.14 -16.24
N HIS A 195 2.25 -7.07 -16.01
CA HIS A 195 3.68 -6.81 -16.17
C HIS A 195 4.08 -6.45 -17.61
N ALA A 196 3.56 -7.17 -18.60
CA ALA A 196 3.84 -6.92 -20.00
C ALA A 196 3.29 -5.54 -20.43
N TRP A 197 2.08 -5.23 -20.00
CA TRP A 197 1.43 -3.94 -20.24
C TRP A 197 2.25 -2.78 -19.64
N LEU A 198 2.65 -2.89 -18.37
CA LEU A 198 3.44 -1.85 -17.73
C LEU A 198 4.82 -1.69 -18.37
N LYS A 199 5.45 -2.79 -18.84
CA LYS A 199 6.72 -2.72 -19.59
C LYS A 199 6.60 -1.95 -20.90
N ALA A 200 5.47 -2.07 -21.61
CA ALA A 200 5.21 -1.29 -22.81
C ALA A 200 5.11 0.21 -22.50
N LYS A 201 4.57 0.57 -21.33
CA LYS A 201 4.36 1.97 -20.87
C LYS A 201 5.36 2.41 -19.78
N ARG A 202 6.57 1.84 -19.78
CA ARG A 202 7.53 1.93 -18.67
C ARG A 202 7.85 3.34 -18.16
N TRP A 203 7.89 4.34 -19.05
CA TRP A 203 8.22 5.71 -18.67
C TRP A 203 7.07 6.41 -17.95
N VAL A 204 5.84 6.20 -18.42
CA VAL A 204 4.64 6.74 -17.77
C VAL A 204 4.43 6.07 -16.42
N GLY A 205 4.57 4.74 -16.38
CA GLY A 205 4.52 3.97 -15.15
C GLY A 205 5.58 4.42 -14.14
N MET A 206 6.84 4.55 -14.56
CA MET A 206 7.90 5.01 -13.66
C MET A 206 7.63 6.42 -13.12
N GLY A 207 7.17 7.35 -13.96
CA GLY A 207 6.80 8.70 -13.53
C GLY A 207 5.68 8.68 -12.49
N PHE A 208 4.66 7.85 -12.69
CA PHE A 208 3.56 7.69 -11.75
C PHE A 208 4.06 7.13 -10.41
N GLY A 209 4.82 6.05 -10.44
CA GLY A 209 5.40 5.42 -9.25
C GLY A 209 6.30 6.35 -8.44
N VAL A 210 7.17 7.11 -9.11
CA VAL A 210 8.02 8.12 -8.47
C VAL A 210 7.17 9.19 -7.80
N SER A 211 6.12 9.66 -8.47
CA SER A 211 5.21 10.67 -7.93
C SER A 211 4.50 10.18 -6.67
N VAL A 212 4.05 8.93 -6.69
CA VAL A 212 3.41 8.29 -5.53
C VAL A 212 4.39 8.16 -4.36
N LEU A 213 5.62 7.68 -4.60
CA LEU A 213 6.64 7.58 -3.56
C LEU A 213 6.95 8.94 -2.94
N LEU A 214 7.26 9.96 -3.75
CA LEU A 214 7.60 11.29 -3.24
C LEU A 214 6.43 11.90 -2.44
N THR A 215 5.19 11.70 -2.91
CA THR A 215 4.01 12.20 -2.20
C THR A 215 3.77 11.44 -0.89
N SER A 216 4.06 10.14 -0.83
CA SER A 216 3.93 9.33 0.39
C SER A 216 4.90 9.75 1.50
N MET A 217 6.01 10.42 1.15
CA MET A 217 6.94 11.01 2.13
C MET A 217 6.35 12.22 2.86
N ILE A 218 5.26 12.81 2.35
CA ILE A 218 4.56 13.95 2.96
C ILE A 218 3.47 13.41 3.89
N PRO A 219 3.59 13.52 5.23
CA PRO A 219 2.71 12.80 6.16
C PRO A 219 1.21 13.04 5.97
N PHE A 220 0.80 14.29 5.75
CA PHE A 220 -0.61 14.64 5.58
C PHE A 220 -1.19 14.15 4.25
N LEU A 221 -0.38 14.15 3.17
CA LEU A 221 -0.82 13.61 1.88
C LEU A 221 -0.82 12.09 1.87
N ASN A 222 0.06 11.46 2.65
CA ASN A 222 0.14 10.01 2.79
C ASN A 222 -1.18 9.40 3.31
N LEU A 223 -1.97 10.13 4.09
CA LEU A 223 -3.29 9.67 4.54
C LEU A 223 -4.27 9.42 3.38
N LEU A 224 -4.11 10.16 2.28
CA LEU A 224 -4.98 10.09 1.09
C LEU A 224 -4.26 9.47 -0.11
N ILE A 225 -3.00 9.05 0.03
CA ILE A 225 -2.21 8.60 -1.12
C ILE A 225 -2.75 7.32 -1.71
N VAL A 226 -3.19 6.37 -0.88
CA VAL A 226 -3.71 5.08 -1.33
C VAL A 226 -4.93 5.28 -2.23
N PRO A 227 -6.03 5.94 -1.80
CA PRO A 227 -7.18 6.14 -2.66
C PRO A 227 -6.88 7.04 -3.87
N ALA A 228 -6.01 8.05 -3.72
CA ALA A 228 -5.60 8.90 -4.85
C ALA A 228 -4.82 8.11 -5.90
N ALA A 229 -3.88 7.26 -5.48
CA ALA A 229 -3.07 6.41 -6.35
C ALA A 229 -3.92 5.33 -7.03
N VAL A 230 -4.90 4.75 -6.33
CA VAL A 230 -5.89 3.83 -6.93
C VAL A 230 -6.67 4.53 -8.04
N ALA A 231 -7.25 5.70 -7.77
CA ALA A 231 -8.00 6.46 -8.77
C ALA A 231 -7.13 6.89 -9.96
N ALA A 232 -5.89 7.31 -9.69
CA ALA A 232 -4.90 7.66 -10.69
C ALA A 232 -4.51 6.45 -11.56
N ALA A 233 -4.27 5.29 -10.96
CA ALA A 233 -3.92 4.07 -11.65
C ALA A 233 -5.08 3.57 -12.53
N THR A 234 -6.33 3.69 -12.06
CA THR A 234 -7.51 3.43 -12.89
C THR A 234 -7.57 4.38 -14.08
N LYS A 235 -7.36 5.69 -13.88
CA LYS A 235 -7.34 6.66 -14.99
C LYS A 235 -6.23 6.34 -16.00
N LEU A 236 -5.03 6.04 -15.52
CA LEU A 236 -3.89 5.62 -16.33
C LEU A 236 -4.25 4.38 -17.16
N TRP A 237 -4.86 3.37 -16.54
CA TRP A 237 -5.30 2.16 -17.23
C TRP A 237 -6.34 2.48 -18.31
N VAL A 238 -7.37 3.28 -18.01
CA VAL A 238 -8.45 3.62 -18.97
C VAL A 238 -7.91 4.38 -20.19
N GLU A 239 -6.99 5.34 -19.98
CA GLU A 239 -6.50 6.19 -21.07
C GLU A 239 -5.44 5.49 -21.93
N GLU A 240 -4.57 4.67 -21.34
CA GLU A 240 -3.47 4.01 -22.05
C GLU A 240 -3.83 2.63 -22.61
N ASN A 241 -5.03 2.12 -22.31
CA ASN A 241 -5.59 0.87 -22.85
C ASN A 241 -6.58 1.09 -24.01
N LYS A 242 -6.75 2.35 -24.47
CA LYS A 242 -7.40 2.68 -25.76
C LYS A 242 -6.42 2.51 -26.91
#